data_AF-A0A7S1MWB6-F1
#
_entry.id   AF-A0A7S1MWB6-F1
#
_cell.length_a   1.000
_cell.length_b   1.000
_cell.length_c   1.000
_cell.angle_alpha   90.00
_cell.angle_beta   90.00
_cell.angle_gamma   90.00
#
_symmetry.space_group_name_H-M   'P 1'
#
loop_
_entity.id
_entity.type
_entity.pdbx_description
1 polymer ?
#
loop_
_entity_poly.entity_id
_entity_poly.type
_entity_poly.pdbx_seq_one_letter_code
_entity_poly.pdbx_strand_id
1 'polypeptide(L)'
;REPDDNREQEVEQLGMRFWDMLDTLVDLIWEPEQQTVQLFIMATQMHESGIRSENLTTMGNAIRESCRAVMGVDWTPTMGDTVDWFWNCCKRTMAKTLDTIDRDDATILRQSWESCQEKCTKDELGECFFNQLCNIAPHVIHLFRRPKKIQAFQFAHAVDMLVQFSEEPEQFFSELK
;
A
#
# COMPACT_ATOMS: atom_id res chain seq x y z
N ARG A 1 -24.95 19.85 -28.00
CA ARG A 1 -24.23 20.51 -26.88
C ARG A 1 -24.86 19.96 -25.60
N GLU A 2 -24.51 18.72 -25.25
CA GLU A 2 -24.87 18.03 -24.00
C GLU A 2 -23.69 17.16 -23.45
N PRO A 3 -22.39 17.52 -23.56
CA PRO A 3 -21.33 16.77 -22.88
C PRO A 3 -20.83 17.39 -21.56
N ASP A 4 -21.29 18.58 -21.16
CA ASP A 4 -20.78 19.28 -19.96
C ASP A 4 -21.37 18.73 -18.65
N ASP A 5 -22.68 18.44 -18.65
CA ASP A 5 -23.43 18.06 -17.44
C ASP A 5 -23.00 16.68 -16.89
N ASN A 6 -22.62 15.75 -17.77
CA ASN A 6 -22.13 14.42 -17.35
C ASN A 6 -20.73 14.49 -16.73
N ARG A 7 -19.89 15.42 -17.18
CA ARG A 7 -18.52 15.57 -16.69
C ARG A 7 -18.47 16.25 -15.32
N GLU A 8 -19.35 17.22 -15.08
CA GLU A 8 -19.48 17.84 -13.75
C GLU A 8 -19.94 16.83 -12.70
N GLN A 9 -20.90 15.96 -13.03
CA GLN A 9 -21.35 14.89 -12.14
C GLN A 9 -20.25 13.87 -11.81
N GLU A 10 -19.43 13.48 -12.80
CA GLU A 10 -18.29 12.58 -12.57
C GLU A 10 -17.24 13.18 -11.63
N VAL A 11 -16.93 14.48 -11.81
CA VAL A 11 -15.98 15.20 -10.95
C VAL A 11 -16.51 15.35 -9.53
N GLU A 12 -17.79 15.63 -9.37
CA GLU A 12 -18.44 15.74 -8.05
C GLU A 12 -18.41 14.41 -7.29
N GLN A 13 -18.77 13.31 -7.96
CA GLN A 13 -18.71 11.97 -7.35
C GLN A 13 -17.28 11.58 -6.95
N LEU A 14 -16.29 11.90 -7.78
CA LEU A 14 -14.88 11.65 -7.46
C LEU A 14 -14.44 12.47 -6.25
N GLY A 15 -14.85 13.74 -6.18
CA GLY A 15 -14.59 14.62 -5.04
C GLY A 15 -15.19 14.07 -3.75
N MET A 16 -16.46 13.63 -3.77
CA MET A 16 -17.11 13.03 -2.59
C MET A 16 -16.37 11.79 -2.09
N ARG A 17 -16.06 10.85 -2.99
CA ARG A 17 -15.30 9.63 -2.62
C ARG A 17 -13.94 9.95 -2.02
N PHE A 18 -13.24 10.93 -2.57
CA PHE A 18 -11.96 11.37 -2.04
C PHE A 18 -12.08 11.90 -0.60
N TRP A 19 -13.12 12.71 -0.32
CA TRP A 19 -13.36 13.22 1.03
C TRP A 19 -13.81 12.13 2.01
N ASP A 20 -14.67 11.19 1.60
CA ASP A 20 -15.08 10.04 2.42
C ASP A 20 -13.87 9.17 2.81
N MET A 21 -12.93 8.97 1.87
CA MET A 21 -11.67 8.28 2.16
C MET A 21 -10.79 9.08 3.13
N LEU A 22 -10.69 10.40 2.97
CA LEU A 22 -9.93 11.24 3.90
C LEU A 22 -10.54 11.19 5.31
N ASP A 23 -11.86 11.23 5.44
CA ASP A 23 -12.56 11.10 6.72
C ASP A 23 -12.23 9.77 7.40
N THR A 24 -12.32 8.68 6.63
CA THR A 24 -11.90 7.33 7.09
C THR A 24 -10.43 7.32 7.55
N LEU A 25 -9.53 7.98 6.84
CA LEU A 25 -8.11 8.05 7.22
C LEU A 25 -7.86 8.84 8.49
N VAL A 26 -8.67 9.88 8.75
CA VAL A 26 -8.63 10.66 9.99
C VAL A 26 -9.11 9.81 11.16
N ASP A 27 -10.20 9.06 10.99
CA ASP A 27 -10.72 8.14 12.01
C ASP A 27 -9.71 7.04 12.38
N LEU A 28 -8.95 6.56 11.38
CA LEU A 28 -7.94 5.52 11.57
C LEU A 28 -6.56 6.04 12.02
N ILE A 29 -6.42 7.33 12.40
CA ILE A 29 -5.11 7.91 12.72
C ILE A 29 -4.38 7.21 13.88
N TRP A 30 -5.14 6.58 14.78
CA TRP A 30 -4.61 5.81 15.91
C TRP A 30 -4.53 4.30 15.64
N GLU A 31 -4.91 3.87 14.43
CA GLU A 31 -4.93 2.48 13.98
C GLU A 31 -4.03 2.32 12.76
N PRO A 32 -2.69 2.45 12.92
CA PRO A 32 -1.74 2.60 11.81
C PRO A 32 -1.76 1.42 10.84
N GLU A 33 -2.06 0.22 11.32
CA GLU A 33 -2.20 -0.98 10.49
C GLU A 33 -3.39 -0.84 9.54
N GLN A 34 -4.57 -0.48 10.06
CA GLN A 34 -5.77 -0.28 9.25
C GLN A 34 -5.63 0.94 8.32
N GLN A 35 -5.04 2.03 8.82
CA GLN A 35 -4.78 3.23 8.03
C GLN A 35 -3.88 2.91 6.83
N THR A 36 -2.86 2.07 7.03
CA THR A 36 -1.95 1.66 5.95
C THR A 36 -2.69 0.90 4.85
N VAL A 37 -3.64 0.04 5.21
CA VAL A 37 -4.48 -0.68 4.23
C VAL A 37 -5.32 0.30 3.41
N GLN A 38 -5.98 1.26 4.06
CA GLN A 38 -6.79 2.25 3.35
C GLN A 38 -5.94 3.16 2.45
N LEU A 39 -4.76 3.58 2.91
CA LEU A 39 -3.81 4.35 2.10
C LEU A 39 -3.33 3.57 0.88
N PHE A 40 -3.16 2.26 1.01
CA PHE A 40 -2.80 1.39 -0.10
C PHE A 40 -3.93 1.34 -1.15
N ILE A 41 -5.17 1.06 -0.74
CA ILE A 41 -6.34 1.01 -1.64
C ILE A 41 -6.51 2.36 -2.36
N MET A 42 -6.46 3.45 -1.60
CA MET A 42 -6.59 4.81 -2.14
C MET A 42 -5.49 5.14 -3.15
N ALA A 43 -4.23 4.74 -2.88
CA ALA A 43 -3.12 4.95 -3.81
C ALA A 43 -3.32 4.18 -5.13
N THR A 44 -3.79 2.93 -5.07
CA THR A 44 -4.09 2.12 -6.26
C THR A 44 -5.18 2.76 -7.11
N GLN A 45 -6.32 3.14 -6.50
CA GLN A 45 -7.42 3.80 -7.22
C GLN A 45 -7.00 5.15 -7.84
N MET A 46 -6.14 5.89 -7.14
CA MET A 46 -5.54 7.12 -7.66
C MET A 46 -4.63 6.86 -8.85
N HIS A 47 -3.82 5.79 -8.81
CA HIS A 47 -2.95 5.40 -9.92
C HIS A 47 -3.74 5.11 -11.18
N GLU A 48 -4.83 4.35 -11.05
CA GLU A 48 -5.79 4.04 -12.12
C GLU A 48 -6.43 5.30 -12.70
N SER A 49 -6.64 6.31 -11.86
CA SER A 49 -7.14 7.64 -12.26
C SER A 49 -6.06 8.55 -12.87
N GLY A 50 -4.82 8.05 -13.04
CA GLY A 50 -3.70 8.80 -13.63
C GLY A 50 -2.89 9.64 -12.64
N ILE A 51 -3.18 9.57 -11.34
CA ILE A 51 -2.42 10.28 -10.30
C ILE A 51 -1.09 9.57 -10.06
N ARG A 52 -0.04 10.37 -9.84
CA ARG A 52 1.34 9.94 -9.57
C ARG A 52 1.84 10.56 -8.27
N SER A 53 2.95 10.03 -7.74
CA SER A 53 3.50 10.46 -6.45
C SER A 53 3.84 11.95 -6.42
N GLU A 54 4.24 12.52 -7.56
CA GLU A 54 4.46 13.96 -7.74
C GLU A 54 3.21 14.83 -7.54
N ASN A 55 2.02 14.31 -7.83
CA ASN A 55 0.77 15.07 -7.67
C ASN A 55 0.33 15.18 -6.21
N LEU A 56 0.79 14.27 -5.33
CA LEU A 56 0.35 14.23 -3.93
C LEU A 56 0.69 15.51 -3.16
N THR A 57 1.77 16.21 -3.52
CA THR A 57 2.08 17.52 -2.91
C THR A 57 1.02 18.57 -3.26
N THR A 58 0.61 18.62 -4.53
CA THR A 58 -0.45 19.52 -4.99
C THR A 58 -1.79 19.20 -4.32
N MET A 59 -2.11 17.91 -4.15
CA MET A 59 -3.32 17.48 -3.45
C MET A 59 -3.32 17.93 -1.99
N GLY A 60 -2.20 17.80 -1.28
CA GLY A 60 -2.07 18.28 0.10
C GLY A 60 -2.32 19.78 0.24
N ASN A 61 -1.76 20.56 -0.68
CA ASN A 61 -2.00 22.01 -0.72
C ASN A 61 -3.49 22.31 -0.97
N ALA A 62 -4.14 21.58 -1.87
CA ALA A 62 -5.56 21.74 -2.15
C ALA A 62 -6.45 21.39 -0.94
N ILE A 63 -6.14 20.32 -0.20
CA ILE A 63 -6.83 19.98 1.06
C ILE A 63 -6.71 21.13 2.05
N ARG A 64 -5.48 21.60 2.30
CA ARG A 64 -5.21 22.69 3.25
C ARG A 64 -5.98 23.96 2.89
N GLU A 65 -5.91 24.40 1.63
CA GLU A 65 -6.61 25.61 1.19
C GLU A 65 -8.13 25.43 1.25
N SER A 66 -8.64 24.23 0.98
CA SER A 66 -10.07 23.91 1.14
C SER A 66 -10.51 24.03 2.60
N CYS A 67 -9.77 23.42 3.53
CA CYS A 67 -10.05 23.54 4.97
C CYS A 67 -9.98 25.00 5.43
N ARG A 68 -8.97 25.75 4.97
CA ARG A 68 -8.83 27.18 5.29
C ARG A 68 -10.00 28.01 4.77
N ALA A 69 -10.45 27.75 3.55
CA ALA A 69 -11.58 28.46 2.94
C ALA A 69 -12.89 28.23 3.71
N VAL A 70 -13.11 26.99 4.18
CA VAL A 70 -14.30 26.61 4.97
C VAL A 70 -14.25 27.22 6.38
N MET A 71 -13.09 27.17 7.04
CA MET A 71 -12.92 27.68 8.40
C MET A 71 -12.87 29.20 8.48
N GLY A 72 -12.46 29.88 7.39
CA GLY A 72 -12.44 31.34 7.31
C GLY A 72 -11.62 31.98 8.42
N VAL A 73 -12.28 32.76 9.28
CA VAL A 73 -11.66 33.49 10.39
C VAL A 73 -11.22 32.59 11.55
N ASP A 74 -11.79 31.40 11.67
CA ASP A 74 -11.49 30.44 12.73
C ASP A 74 -10.23 29.61 12.41
N TRP A 75 -9.68 29.76 11.21
CA TRP A 75 -8.46 29.08 10.80
C TRP A 75 -7.25 29.58 11.59
N THR A 76 -6.58 28.65 12.28
CA THR A 76 -5.35 28.96 13.03
C THR A 76 -4.11 28.38 12.34
N PRO A 77 -2.91 28.95 12.57
CA PRO A 77 -1.66 28.36 12.09
C PRO A 77 -1.49 26.90 12.53
N THR A 78 -1.85 26.58 13.78
CA THR A 78 -1.76 25.22 14.34
C THR A 78 -2.65 24.22 13.61
N MET A 79 -3.85 24.61 13.15
CA MET A 79 -4.69 23.76 12.30
C MET A 79 -3.99 23.46 10.97
N GLY A 80 -3.36 24.47 10.37
CA GLY A 80 -2.57 24.29 9.14
C GLY A 80 -1.41 23.33 9.32
N ASP A 81 -0.63 23.49 10.38
CA ASP A 81 0.49 22.59 10.69
C ASP A 81 0.01 21.13 10.93
N THR A 82 -1.17 20.97 11.52
CA THR A 82 -1.77 19.65 11.80
C THR A 82 -2.25 18.97 10.52
N VAL A 83 -2.91 19.72 9.61
CA VAL A 83 -3.30 19.20 8.29
C VAL A 83 -2.07 18.83 7.47
N ASP A 84 -1.04 19.67 7.47
CA ASP A 84 0.22 19.39 6.78
C ASP A 84 0.89 18.13 7.33
N TRP A 85 0.94 17.99 8.66
CA TRP A 85 1.49 16.80 9.31
C TRP A 85 0.72 15.54 8.92
N PHE A 86 -0.61 15.55 9.05
CA PHE A 86 -1.47 14.43 8.70
C PHE A 86 -1.29 14.01 7.24
N TRP A 87 -1.34 14.96 6.31
CA TRP A 87 -1.15 14.66 4.90
C TRP A 87 0.26 14.15 4.60
N ASN A 88 1.30 14.67 5.26
CA ASN A 88 2.66 14.16 5.08
C ASN A 88 2.83 12.72 5.59
N CYS A 89 2.07 12.31 6.60
CA CYS A 89 2.00 10.90 7.01
C CYS A 89 1.38 10.04 5.89
N CYS A 90 0.20 10.42 5.40
CA CYS A 90 -0.50 9.72 4.32
C CYS A 90 0.34 9.63 3.03
N LYS A 91 0.86 10.77 2.59
CA LYS A 91 1.68 10.94 1.38
C LYS A 91 2.87 10.00 1.35
N ARG A 92 3.57 9.78 2.48
CA ARG A 92 4.76 8.91 2.51
C ARG A 92 4.41 7.46 2.18
N THR A 93 3.28 6.98 2.67
CA THR A 93 2.81 5.61 2.40
C THR A 93 2.29 5.53 0.97
N MET A 94 1.42 6.47 0.55
CA MET A 94 0.85 6.48 -0.80
C MET A 94 1.93 6.62 -1.89
N ALA A 95 2.92 7.50 -1.69
CA ALA A 95 4.01 7.68 -2.65
C ALA A 95 4.78 6.38 -2.89
N LYS A 96 5.09 5.63 -1.82
CA LYS A 96 5.75 4.32 -1.95
C LYS A 96 4.90 3.35 -2.77
N THR A 97 3.60 3.28 -2.50
CA THR A 97 2.68 2.42 -3.26
C THR A 97 2.64 2.83 -4.73
N LEU A 98 2.46 4.12 -5.03
CA LEU A 98 2.43 4.64 -6.40
C LEU A 98 3.75 4.35 -7.15
N ASP A 99 4.89 4.60 -6.51
CA ASP A 99 6.20 4.36 -7.11
C ASP A 99 6.46 2.85 -7.35
N THR A 100 5.94 1.98 -6.46
CA THR A 100 6.00 0.52 -6.63
C THR A 100 5.15 0.05 -7.79
N ILE A 101 3.95 0.61 -7.97
CA ILE A 101 3.09 0.33 -9.12
C ILE A 101 3.74 0.82 -10.42
N ASP A 102 4.26 2.07 -10.44
CA ASP A 102 4.89 2.66 -11.64
C ASP A 102 6.15 1.91 -12.11
N ARG A 103 6.90 1.31 -11.19
CA ARG A 103 8.08 0.50 -11.52
C ARG A 103 7.75 -0.93 -11.92
N ASP A 104 6.48 -1.31 -11.85
CA ASP A 104 6.01 -2.67 -12.14
C ASP A 104 6.72 -3.71 -11.25
N ASP A 105 7.01 -3.33 -10.00
CA ASP A 105 7.75 -4.15 -9.03
C ASP A 105 7.04 -5.50 -8.78
N ALA A 106 5.71 -5.53 -8.84
CA ALA A 106 4.91 -6.75 -8.67
C ALA A 106 5.13 -7.76 -9.82
N THR A 107 5.13 -7.29 -11.07
CA THR A 107 5.44 -8.13 -12.23
C THR A 107 6.88 -8.64 -12.19
N ILE A 108 7.83 -7.77 -11.84
CA ILE A 108 9.24 -8.16 -11.67
C ILE A 108 9.38 -9.24 -10.59
N LEU A 109 8.69 -9.07 -9.45
CA LEU A 109 8.67 -10.04 -8.36
C LEU A 109 8.09 -11.38 -8.83
N ARG A 110 6.97 -11.39 -9.55
CA ARG A 110 6.35 -12.60 -10.10
C ARG A 110 7.29 -13.31 -11.08
N GLN A 111 7.82 -12.61 -12.07
CA GLN A 111 8.74 -13.20 -13.05
C GLN A 111 9.99 -13.78 -12.39
N SER A 112 10.50 -13.10 -11.36
CA SER A 112 11.63 -13.59 -10.56
C SER A 112 11.26 -14.85 -9.79
N TRP A 113 10.06 -14.90 -9.21
CA TRP A 113 9.54 -16.06 -8.48
C TRP A 113 9.28 -17.26 -9.40
N GLU A 114 8.68 -17.05 -10.56
CA GLU A 114 8.49 -18.06 -11.60
C GLU A 114 9.83 -18.65 -12.06
N SER A 115 10.82 -17.78 -12.34
CA SER A 115 12.19 -18.21 -12.69
C SER A 115 12.86 -19.06 -11.61
N CYS A 116 12.53 -18.82 -10.34
CA CYS A 116 12.96 -19.62 -9.22
C CYS A 116 12.26 -21.00 -9.20
N GLN A 117 10.94 -21.02 -9.38
CA GLN A 117 10.14 -22.25 -9.43
C GLN A 117 10.47 -23.17 -10.62
N GLU A 118 10.94 -22.61 -11.73
CA GLU A 118 11.44 -23.39 -12.88
C GLU A 118 12.74 -24.14 -12.58
N LYS A 119 13.56 -23.62 -11.65
CA LYS A 119 14.91 -24.15 -11.37
C LYS A 119 14.96 -25.07 -10.17
N CYS A 120 14.00 -24.95 -9.25
CA CYS A 120 13.96 -25.77 -8.06
C CYS A 120 12.52 -25.96 -7.54
N THR A 121 12.32 -27.08 -6.88
CA THR A 121 11.09 -27.39 -6.16
C THR A 121 10.96 -26.50 -4.92
N LYS A 122 9.71 -26.34 -4.42
CA LYS A 122 9.44 -25.58 -3.19
C LYS A 122 10.24 -26.09 -1.97
N ASP A 123 10.44 -27.40 -1.88
CA ASP A 123 11.26 -28.03 -0.83
C ASP A 123 12.73 -27.59 -0.94
N GLU A 124 13.34 -27.67 -2.12
CA GLU A 124 14.73 -27.27 -2.37
C GLU A 124 14.94 -25.77 -2.10
N LEU A 125 13.96 -24.94 -2.45
CA LEU A 125 13.99 -23.49 -2.25
C LEU A 125 13.99 -23.14 -0.75
N GLY A 126 13.11 -23.78 0.01
CA GLY A 126 13.06 -23.63 1.46
C GLY A 126 14.30 -24.18 2.16
N GLU A 127 14.85 -25.31 1.71
CA GLU A 127 16.13 -25.83 2.22
C GLU A 127 17.29 -24.87 1.94
N CYS A 128 17.36 -24.31 0.73
CA CYS A 128 18.35 -23.31 0.37
C CYS A 128 18.23 -22.07 1.28
N PHE A 129 17.03 -21.56 1.51
CA PHE A 129 16.77 -20.46 2.44
C PHE A 129 17.29 -20.77 3.85
N PHE A 130 16.93 -21.92 4.43
CA PHE A 130 17.37 -22.27 5.78
C PHE A 130 18.88 -22.50 5.88
N ASN A 131 19.52 -23.05 4.84
CA ASN A 131 20.97 -23.19 4.77
C ASN A 131 21.65 -21.82 4.75
N GLN A 132 21.16 -20.87 3.94
CA GLN A 132 21.68 -19.50 3.95
C GLN A 132 21.42 -18.79 5.27
N LEU A 133 20.25 -18.97 5.87
CA LEU A 133 19.93 -18.40 7.18
C LEU A 133 20.84 -18.94 8.29
N CYS A 134 21.18 -20.23 8.25
CA CYS A 134 22.15 -20.82 9.18
C CYS A 134 23.54 -20.20 9.02
N ASN A 135 23.93 -19.86 7.79
CA ASN A 135 25.23 -19.25 7.51
C ASN A 135 25.29 -17.77 7.92
N ILE A 136 24.24 -17.00 7.61
CA ILE A 136 24.19 -15.55 7.84
C ILE A 136 23.88 -15.24 9.32
N ALA A 137 22.95 -15.97 9.92
CA ALA A 137 22.43 -15.71 11.25
C ALA A 137 22.21 -17.01 12.04
N PRO A 138 23.29 -17.77 12.35
CA PRO A 138 23.18 -19.06 13.05
C PRO A 138 22.47 -18.94 14.40
N HIS A 139 22.62 -17.80 15.07
CA HIS A 139 21.97 -17.51 16.35
C HIS A 139 20.44 -17.41 16.24
N VAL A 140 19.83 -17.29 15.06
CA VAL A 140 18.36 -17.23 14.90
C VAL A 140 17.75 -18.63 14.77
N ILE A 141 18.56 -19.64 14.42
CA ILE A 141 18.08 -20.99 14.13
C ILE A 141 17.37 -21.65 15.32
N HIS A 142 17.75 -21.32 16.55
CA HIS A 142 17.10 -21.86 17.76
C HIS A 142 15.63 -21.40 17.93
N LEU A 143 15.19 -20.34 17.24
CA LEU A 143 13.80 -19.88 17.27
C LEU A 143 12.87 -20.82 16.48
N PHE A 144 13.43 -21.62 15.57
CA PHE A 144 12.69 -22.54 14.74
C PHE A 144 12.52 -23.89 15.45
N ARG A 145 11.34 -24.10 16.04
CA ARG A 145 11.04 -25.30 16.86
C ARG A 145 10.53 -26.52 16.08
N ARG A 146 10.17 -26.36 14.81
CA ARG A 146 9.62 -27.44 13.97
C ARG A 146 10.73 -28.06 13.10
N PRO A 147 10.53 -29.28 12.59
CA PRO A 147 11.46 -29.88 11.64
C PRO A 147 11.72 -28.95 10.45
N LYS A 148 13.00 -28.78 10.08
CA LYS A 148 13.43 -27.87 9.00
C LYS A 148 12.67 -28.10 7.70
N LYS A 149 12.45 -29.36 7.31
CA LYS A 149 11.72 -29.70 6.08
C LYS A 149 10.29 -29.15 6.05
N ILE A 150 9.58 -29.24 7.18
CA ILE A 150 8.20 -28.70 7.29
C ILE A 150 8.23 -27.18 7.17
N GLN A 151 9.18 -26.53 7.84
CA GLN A 151 9.30 -25.08 7.79
C GLN A 151 9.74 -24.55 6.43
N ALA A 152 10.63 -25.27 5.74
CA ALA A 152 11.06 -24.98 4.37
C ALA A 152 9.87 -24.96 3.41
N PHE A 153 9.05 -26.01 3.46
CA PHE A 153 7.81 -26.08 2.68
C PHE A 153 6.83 -24.95 3.04
N GLN A 154 6.59 -24.71 4.33
CA GLN A 154 5.70 -23.64 4.79
C GLN A 154 6.17 -22.25 4.34
N PHE A 155 7.48 -21.99 4.39
CA PHE A 155 8.06 -20.74 3.94
C PHE A 155 7.87 -20.54 2.44
N ALA A 156 8.22 -21.54 1.62
CA ALA A 156 8.05 -21.45 0.17
C ALA A 156 6.57 -21.26 -0.22
N HIS A 157 5.64 -21.92 0.48
CA HIS A 157 4.21 -21.70 0.26
C HIS A 157 3.75 -20.30 0.68
N ALA A 158 4.25 -19.77 1.81
CA ALA A 158 3.92 -18.40 2.23
C ALA A 158 4.41 -17.35 1.23
N VAL A 159 5.62 -17.51 0.68
CA VAL A 159 6.14 -16.62 -0.37
C VAL A 159 5.29 -16.71 -1.63
N ASP A 160 4.88 -17.92 -2.03
CA ASP A 160 4.01 -18.14 -3.18
C ASP A 160 2.68 -17.38 -3.05
N MET A 161 2.06 -17.45 -1.86
CA MET A 161 0.86 -16.67 -1.57
C MET A 161 1.13 -15.15 -1.64
N LEU A 162 2.21 -14.66 -1.01
CA LEU A 162 2.56 -13.24 -1.04
C LEU A 162 2.79 -12.71 -2.45
N VAL A 163 3.37 -13.51 -3.34
CA VAL A 163 3.58 -13.15 -4.75
C VAL A 163 2.24 -13.07 -5.48
N GLN A 164 1.33 -14.04 -5.28
CA GLN A 164 -0.01 -14.00 -5.87
C GLN A 164 -0.79 -12.75 -5.41
N PHE A 165 -0.71 -12.42 -4.12
CA PHE A 165 -1.39 -11.26 -3.55
C PHE A 165 -0.79 -9.91 -3.96
N SER A 166 0.41 -9.89 -4.54
CA SER A 166 1.01 -8.65 -5.06
C SER A 166 0.27 -8.09 -6.28
N GLU A 167 -0.54 -8.91 -6.98
CA GLU A 167 -1.38 -8.50 -8.10
C GLU A 167 -2.79 -8.10 -7.66
N GLU A 168 -3.33 -8.74 -6.62
CA GLU A 168 -4.70 -8.52 -6.12
C GLU A 168 -4.71 -8.19 -4.61
N PRO A 169 -4.12 -7.05 -4.21
CA PRO A 169 -3.94 -6.67 -2.81
C PRO A 169 -5.26 -6.48 -2.05
N GLU A 170 -6.36 -6.18 -2.73
CA GLU A 170 -7.68 -6.10 -2.10
C GLU A 170 -8.19 -7.46 -1.61
N GLN A 171 -7.83 -8.55 -2.29
CA GLN A 171 -8.23 -9.91 -1.89
C GLN A 171 -7.48 -10.39 -0.65
N PHE A 172 -6.20 -10.03 -0.52
CA PHE A 172 -5.35 -10.42 0.62
C PHE A 172 -6.01 -10.10 1.98
N PHE A 173 -6.56 -8.89 2.12
CA PHE A 173 -7.16 -8.45 3.38
C PHE A 173 -8.56 -9.05 3.63
N SER A 174 -9.24 -9.50 2.57
CA SER A 174 -10.52 -10.18 2.68
C SER A 174 -10.39 -11.63 3.15
N GLU A 175 -9.29 -12.31 2.77
CA GLU A 175 -9.02 -13.71 3.10
C GLU A 175 -8.30 -13.91 4.45
N LEU A 176 -7.82 -12.82 5.06
CA LEU A 176 -7.19 -12.82 6.39
C LEU A 176 -8.18 -12.75 7.56
N LYS A 177 -9.49 -12.61 7.29
CA LYS A 177 -10.57 -12.60 8.29
C LYS A 177 -11.14 -14.00 8.52
#